data_AF-A0A920EB31-F1
#
_entry.id   AF-A0A920EB31-F1
#
_cell.length_a   1.000
_cell.length_b   1.000
_cell.length_c   1.000
_cell.angle_alpha   90.00
_cell.angle_beta   90.00
_cell.angle_gamma   90.00
#
_symmetry.space_group_name_H-M   'P 1'
#
loop_
_entity.id
_entity.type
_entity.pdbx_description
1 polymer ?
#
loop_
_entity_poly.entity_id
_entity_poly.type
_entity_poly.pdbx_seq_one_letter_code
_entity_poly.pdbx_strand_id
1 'polypeptide(L)'
;MMDGQVAAIRNALDETGYVDIPILAYSAKYASGLYGPFREAVNVSLENSDRKSYQQDWRNKREAMNEIKADLDEGADMIMENQP
;
A
#
# COMPACT_ATOMS: atom_id res chain seq x y z
N MET A 1 3.13 -2.76 -2.01
CA MET A 1 2.48 -2.20 -3.20
C MET A 1 2.73 -3.24 -4.24
N MET A 2 1.78 -4.16 -4.39
CA MET A 2 1.78 -5.15 -5.45
C MET A 2 0.64 -4.77 -6.37
N ASP A 3 0.91 -4.65 -7.66
CA ASP A 3 -0.10 -4.36 -8.67
C ASP A 3 -1.23 -5.39 -8.57
N GLY A 4 -2.49 -4.98 -8.62
CA GLY A 4 -3.64 -5.87 -8.55
C GLY A 4 -4.01 -6.38 -7.14
N GLN A 5 -3.33 -5.92 -6.08
CA GLN A 5 -3.61 -6.40 -4.72
C GLN A 5 -5.03 -6.06 -4.26
N VAL A 6 -5.56 -4.88 -4.63
CA VAL A 6 -6.88 -4.41 -4.19
C VAL A 6 -7.94 -5.23 -4.90
N ALA A 7 -7.80 -5.45 -6.21
CA ALA A 7 -8.72 -6.29 -6.96
C ALA A 7 -8.74 -7.73 -6.43
N ALA A 8 -7.58 -8.30 -6.09
CA ALA A 8 -7.51 -9.64 -5.51
C ALA A 8 -8.24 -9.75 -4.16
N ILE A 9 -8.08 -8.75 -3.29
CA ILE A 9 -8.78 -8.69 -1.99
C ILE A 9 -10.29 -8.48 -2.18
N ARG A 10 -10.69 -7.54 -3.06
CA ARG A 10 -12.10 -7.25 -3.34
C ARG A 10 -12.83 -8.49 -3.85
N ASN A 11 -12.25 -9.19 -4.84
CA ASN A 11 -12.80 -10.43 -5.36
C ASN A 11 -12.97 -11.49 -4.26
N ALA A 12 -11.96 -11.69 -3.41
CA ALA A 12 -12.03 -12.68 -2.34
C ALA A 12 -13.11 -12.34 -1.29
N LEU A 13 -13.29 -11.06 -0.96
CA LEU A 13 -14.35 -10.61 -0.05
C LEU A 13 -15.75 -10.81 -0.68
N ASP A 14 -15.90 -10.51 -1.97
CA ASP A 14 -17.18 -10.66 -2.67
C ASP A 14 -17.57 -12.13 -2.80
N GLU A 15 -16.63 -13.00 -3.17
CA GLU A 15 -16.85 -14.46 -3.26
C GLU A 15 -17.27 -15.08 -1.92
N THR A 16 -16.86 -14.48 -0.80
CA THR A 16 -17.19 -14.93 0.55
C THR A 16 -18.40 -14.21 1.16
N GLY A 17 -19.03 -13.29 0.43
CA GLY A 17 -20.24 -12.56 0.83
C GLY A 17 -20.00 -11.32 1.69
N TYR A 18 -18.74 -10.88 1.85
CA TYR A 18 -18.35 -9.69 2.61
C TYR A 18 -18.34 -8.42 1.74
N VAL A 19 -19.42 -8.19 1.00
CA VAL A 19 -19.54 -7.08 0.04
C VAL A 19 -19.48 -5.69 0.70
N ASP A 20 -19.91 -5.58 1.96
CA ASP A 20 -19.98 -4.31 2.69
C ASP A 20 -18.69 -3.98 3.47
N ILE A 21 -17.67 -4.83 3.40
CA ILE A 21 -16.39 -4.60 4.10
C ILE A 21 -15.53 -3.61 3.29
N PRO A 22 -15.16 -2.46 3.87
CA PRO A 22 -14.39 -1.45 3.16
C PRO A 22 -12.90 -1.80 3.09
N ILE A 23 -12.26 -1.40 1.99
CA ILE A 23 -10.83 -1.56 1.74
C ILE A 23 -10.14 -0.19 1.85
N LEU A 24 -9.18 -0.10 2.78
CA LEU A 24 -8.25 1.03 2.89
C LEU A 24 -6.93 0.66 2.22
N ALA A 25 -6.73 1.12 0.99
CA ALA A 25 -5.53 0.82 0.22
C ALA A 25 -4.37 1.75 0.65
N TYR A 26 -3.21 1.15 0.94
CA TYR A 26 -1.96 1.87 1.16
C TYR A 26 -1.26 2.10 -0.19
N SER A 27 -1.80 3.03 -0.97
CA SER A 27 -1.48 3.23 -2.40
C SER A 27 -0.19 3.98 -2.68
N ALA A 28 0.34 4.71 -1.70
CA ALA A 28 1.59 5.44 -1.84
C ALA A 28 2.40 5.33 -0.54
N LYS A 29 3.20 4.27 -0.43
CA LYS A 29 4.08 4.01 0.72
C LYS A 29 5.53 4.28 0.37
N TYR A 30 6.01 5.48 0.71
CA TYR A 30 7.40 5.87 0.49
C TYR A 30 8.35 5.16 1.48
N ALA A 31 9.59 4.95 1.05
CA ALA A 31 10.66 4.45 1.90
C ALA A 31 11.16 5.55 2.85
N SER A 32 10.39 5.88 3.90
CA SER A 32 10.78 6.90 4.89
C SER A 32 11.59 6.32 6.06
N GLY A 33 12.53 7.13 6.57
CA GLY A 33 13.26 6.85 7.82
C GLY A 33 12.39 6.93 9.08
N LEU A 34 11.17 7.47 8.98
CA LEU A 34 10.25 7.65 10.10
C LEU A 34 9.71 6.35 10.71
N TYR A 35 9.89 5.21 10.04
CA TYR A 35 9.43 3.92 10.57
C TYR A 35 10.36 3.29 11.62
N GLY A 36 11.48 3.94 11.98
CA GLY A 36 12.44 3.44 12.98
C GLY A 36 11.78 3.03 14.31
N PRO A 37 11.08 3.95 15.00
CA PRO A 37 10.42 3.65 16.28
C PRO A 37 9.34 2.57 16.18
N PHE A 38 8.61 2.51 15.07
CA PHE A 38 7.61 1.45 14.85
C PHE A 38 8.26 0.08 14.71
N ARG A 39 9.37 -0.02 13.95
CA ARG A 39 10.10 -1.29 13.75
C ARG A 39 10.66 -1.86 15.04
N GLU A 40 11.20 -0.99 15.89
CA GLU A 40 11.68 -1.38 17.22
C GLU A 40 10.55 -1.92 18.09
N ALA A 41 9.38 -1.25 18.07
CA ALA A 41 8.21 -1.67 18.86
C ALA A 41 7.61 -3.03 18.41
N VAL A 42 7.64 -3.35 17.11
CA VAL A 42 7.08 -4.62 16.59
C VAL A 42 8.09 -5.78 16.50
N ASN A 43 9.34 -5.56 16.92
CA ASN A 43 10.43 -6.54 16.89
C ASN A 43 10.66 -7.17 15.50
N VAL A 44 10.39 -6.40 14.43
CA VAL A 44 10.57 -6.83 13.04
C VAL A 44 11.95 -6.40 12.57
N SER A 45 12.91 -7.33 12.57
CA SER A 45 14.17 -7.17 11.86
C SER A 45 14.00 -7.60 10.39
N LEU A 46 14.48 -6.78 9.47
CA LEU A 46 14.53 -7.12 8.05
C LEU A 46 15.97 -7.48 7.73
N GLU A 47 16.26 -8.76 7.51
CA GLU A 47 17.62 -9.24 7.26
C GLU A 47 18.22 -8.74 5.94
N ASN A 48 17.41 -8.18 5.02
CA ASN A 48 17.88 -7.64 3.75
C ASN A 48 17.32 -6.24 3.50
N SER A 49 18.24 -5.28 3.36
CA SER A 49 18.07 -3.87 3.69
C SER A 49 17.77 -2.94 2.51
N ASP A 50 17.21 -3.43 1.40
CA ASP A 50 16.78 -2.52 0.34
C ASP A 50 15.38 -2.86 -0.22
N ARG A 51 14.43 -1.96 0.05
CA ARG A 51 13.01 -2.06 -0.35
C ARG A 51 12.71 -1.26 -1.63
N LYS A 52 13.74 -0.66 -2.25
CA LYS A 52 13.61 0.19 -3.45
C LYS A 52 13.00 -0.51 -4.67
N SER A 53 12.94 -1.84 -4.69
CA SER A 53 12.33 -2.58 -5.80
C SER A 53 10.80 -2.52 -5.83
N TYR A 54 10.15 -2.13 -4.72
CA TYR A 54 8.68 -2.04 -4.64
C TYR A 54 8.16 -0.81 -3.89
N GLN A 55 9.05 0.07 -3.41
CA GLN A 55 8.69 1.32 -2.75
C GLN A 55 8.99 2.48 -3.71
N GLN A 56 7.97 3.31 -3.98
CA GLN A 56 8.08 4.42 -4.92
C GLN A 56 9.14 5.44 -4.52
N ASP A 57 9.80 6.03 -5.52
CA ASP A 57 10.62 7.22 -5.33
C ASP A 57 9.70 8.41 -4.99
N TRP A 58 9.93 9.03 -3.83
CA TRP A 58 9.21 10.21 -3.34
C TRP A 58 9.23 11.40 -4.30
N ARG A 59 10.19 11.43 -5.24
CA ARG A 59 10.25 12.46 -6.28
C ARG A 59 9.21 12.25 -7.39
N ASN A 60 8.66 11.05 -7.55
CA ASN A 60 7.77 10.71 -8.64
C ASN A 60 6.28 10.83 -8.27
N LYS A 61 5.84 12.06 -8.02
CA LYS A 61 4.43 12.36 -7.69
C LYS A 61 3.43 11.90 -8.75
N ARG A 62 3.85 11.84 -10.02
CA ARG A 62 3.00 11.37 -11.12
C ARG A 62 2.71 9.88 -11.01
N GLU A 63 3.71 9.09 -10.61
CA GLU A 63 3.56 7.65 -10.41
C GLU A 63 2.66 7.37 -9.19
N ALA A 64 2.82 8.13 -8.11
CA ALA A 64 1.91 8.04 -6.96
C ALA A 64 0.45 8.29 -7.35
N MET A 65 0.18 9.30 -8.18
CA MET A 65 -1.19 9.54 -8.68
C MET A 65 -1.72 8.42 -9.58
N ASN A 66 -0.84 7.73 -10.33
CA ASN A 66 -1.25 6.59 -11.15
C ASN A 66 -1.59 5.38 -10.28
N GLU A 67 -0.79 5.08 -9.24
CA GLU A 67 -1.07 3.99 -8.30
C GLU A 67 -2.35 4.24 -7.51
N ILE A 68 -2.56 5.47 -7.02
CA ILE A 68 -3.80 5.86 -6.35
C ILE A 68 -5.01 5.64 -7.27
N LYS A 69 -4.87 6.01 -8.54
CA LYS A 69 -5.94 5.79 -9.52
C LYS A 69 -6.18 4.31 -9.78
N ALA A 70 -5.12 3.51 -9.89
CA ALA A 70 -5.23 2.06 -10.07
C ALA A 70 -5.96 1.40 -8.88
N ASP A 71 -5.57 1.70 -7.64
CA ASP A 71 -6.23 1.16 -6.45
C ASP A 71 -7.71 1.58 -6.35
N LEU A 72 -8.06 2.80 -6.76
CA LEU A 72 -9.45 3.25 -6.86
C LEU A 72 -10.24 2.47 -7.92
N ASP A 73 -9.66 2.28 -9.11
CA ASP A 73 -10.27 1.51 -10.21
C ASP A 73 -10.40 0.02 -9.84
N GLU A 74 -9.53 -0.50 -8.96
CA GLU A 74 -9.57 -1.85 -8.40
C GLU A 74 -10.60 -2.05 -7.26
N GLY A 75 -11.20 -0.97 -6.76
CA GLY A 75 -12.26 -1.04 -5.75
C GLY A 75 -11.86 -0.67 -4.32
N ALA A 76 -10.81 0.14 -4.14
CA ALA A 76 -10.50 0.73 -2.84
C ALA A 76 -11.54 1.80 -2.45
N ASP A 77 -12.09 1.71 -1.24
CA ASP A 77 -13.01 2.70 -0.70
C ASP A 77 -12.29 3.94 -0.17
N MET A 78 -11.06 3.75 0.31
CA MET A 78 -10.23 4.78 0.89
C MET A 78 -8.77 4.58 0.50
N ILE A 79 -8.06 5.69 0.43
CA ILE A 79 -6.65 5.73 0.06
C ILE A 79 -5.85 6.30 1.22
N MET A 80 -4.76 5.63 1.58
CA MET A 80 -3.76 6.13 2.51
C MET A 80 -2.44 6.36 1.77
N GLU A 81 -1.96 7.60 1.82
CA GLU A 81 -0.61 7.97 1.42
C GLU A 81 0.26 8.19 2.68
N ASN A 82 1.52 7.81 2.61
CA ASN A 82 2.47 8.00 3.70
C ASN A 82 3.69 8.79 3.23
N GLN A 83 3.54 10.11 3.14
CA GLN A 83 4.59 11.08 2.80
C GLN A 83 5.76 11.03 3.80
N PRO A 84 6.99 11.35 3.36
CA PRO A 84 8.18 11.34 4.23
C PRO A 84 8.16 12.38 5.34
#